data_AF-A0AAE1MGG4-F1
#
_entry.id   AF-A0AAE1MGG4-F1
#
_cell.length_a   1.000
_cell.length_b   1.000
_cell.length_c   1.000
_cell.angle_alpha   90.00
_cell.angle_beta   90.00
_cell.angle_gamma   90.00
#
_symmetry.space_group_name_H-M   'P 1'
#
loop_
_entity.id
_entity.type
_entity.pdbx_description
1 polymer ?
#
loop_
_entity_poly.entity_id
_entity_poly.type
_entity_poly.pdbx_seq_one_letter_code
_entity_poly.pdbx_strand_id
1 'polypeptide(L)'
;MGGYEEHVKEELLLVHQSDPAVLEIDRLQNQLKDKVKELATCQGEIKALRSNEALKDKAIGELRTKVNKLDEKVRITKDLIEHKNLEIKKLADEKKDAQAAQYAAEAALRRLHEDQQDDDSVPFESIIAPLEAEIKMYKNEISALQEDKKALERLTKSKESALLEAERILRSALERALIVEEVQNQNFDLKRQIEICQEENKILEKTHRQKVLEVQKLSQTVQELEEVILSNGATANAIRDYQRQISELQEEKRVLERELARVKVSANRVATVVANEWKDEKDKVMPVKQWLEERRIMQAEMQRLKDKLAISERTARAEAQLKDKLKLRLKTLEEGFKNFSCSNHSNSNSASGYPKTEKPNILGFLTNTGGIRKRSTSQPRAATIASSFFHKPNDKKATDIVASSDLAENMLKKGIWASRSKVADSGEKENIVQMNTQVNLNRFTDDEREAAQIESSINTDEDSKSKTSNDLGSNDVVSGFLYDRLQKEVINLRKYCEVKDSSLQTKDDEIKLLTKKVDALTKAMEVEWKKMKREAAAREKEAALAKSDNNRKNRSTISSKRVMKEH
;
A
#
# COMPACT_ATOMS: atom_id res chain seq x y z
N MET A 1 -32.79 -59.56 41.31
CA MET A 1 -34.00 -59.02 40.66
C MET A 1 -33.95 -57.51 40.80
N GLY A 2 -34.16 -56.68 39.78
CA GLY A 2 -34.11 -56.85 38.31
C GLY A 2 -33.40 -55.62 37.74
N GLY A 3 -32.83 -55.61 36.54
CA GLY A 3 -33.57 -55.70 35.28
C GLY A 3 -34.28 -54.36 35.02
N TYR A 4 -33.92 -53.53 34.05
CA TYR A 4 -33.01 -53.71 32.90
C TYR A 4 -32.28 -52.37 32.58
N GLU A 5 -31.63 -52.04 31.45
CA GLU A 5 -31.56 -52.60 30.07
C GLU A 5 -30.25 -52.14 29.35
N GLU A 6 -30.20 -52.41 28.05
CA GLU A 6 -29.24 -52.10 26.96
C GLU A 6 -29.07 -50.57 26.62
N HIS A 7 -28.12 -50.06 25.80
CA HIS A 7 -27.04 -50.65 24.97
C HIS A 7 -25.98 -49.62 24.46
N VAL A 8 -24.87 -50.16 23.91
CA VAL A 8 -24.09 -49.71 22.71
C VAL A 8 -23.02 -48.60 22.81
N LYS A 9 -21.80 -48.99 22.36
CA LYS A 9 -20.61 -48.20 21.91
C LYS A 9 -19.94 -47.29 22.96
N GLU A 10 -18.62 -47.30 23.17
CA GLU A 10 -17.49 -47.87 22.42
C GLU A 10 -17.39 -47.39 20.95
N GLU A 11 -16.90 -46.17 20.73
CA GLU A 11 -15.86 -45.88 19.73
C GLU A 11 -15.32 -44.44 19.84
N LEU A 12 -14.08 -44.26 19.37
CA LEU A 12 -13.36 -43.01 19.08
C LEU A 12 -13.58 -41.79 19.99
N LEU A 13 -12.52 -41.49 20.77
CA LEU A 13 -11.99 -40.13 20.85
C LEU A 13 -11.83 -39.60 19.40
N LEU A 14 -12.72 -38.71 18.97
CA LEU A 14 -12.67 -38.10 17.64
C LEU A 14 -11.59 -36.99 17.56
N VAL A 15 -10.35 -37.37 17.89
CA VAL A 15 -9.17 -36.75 17.30
C VAL A 15 -9.42 -36.76 15.80
N HIS A 16 -9.38 -35.58 15.17
CA HIS A 16 -9.44 -35.50 13.72
C HIS A 16 -8.28 -36.33 13.17
N GLN A 17 -8.60 -37.51 12.64
CA GLN A 17 -7.74 -38.18 11.67
C GLN A 17 -7.79 -37.33 10.42
N SER A 18 -7.01 -36.24 10.42
CA SER A 18 -6.68 -35.49 9.23
C SER A 18 -6.21 -36.51 8.21
N ASP A 19 -6.94 -36.60 7.11
CA ASP A 19 -6.73 -37.58 6.04
C ASP A 19 -5.22 -37.71 5.77
N PRO A 20 -4.63 -38.91 5.74
CA PRO A 20 -3.22 -39.10 5.41
C PRO A 20 -2.80 -38.37 4.13
N ALA A 21 -3.71 -38.19 3.16
CA ALA A 21 -3.48 -37.35 1.99
C ALA A 21 -3.35 -35.85 2.35
N VAL A 22 -4.17 -35.31 3.26
CA VAL A 22 -4.06 -33.93 3.74
C VAL A 22 -2.76 -33.70 4.52
N LEU A 23 -2.35 -34.64 5.38
CA LEU A 23 -1.09 -34.53 6.11
C LEU A 23 0.14 -34.58 5.19
N GLU A 24 0.12 -35.45 4.18
CA GLU A 24 1.19 -35.49 3.17
C GLU A 24 1.14 -34.27 2.23
N ILE A 25 -0.04 -33.73 1.92
CA ILE A 25 -0.20 -32.45 1.19
C ILE A 25 0.40 -31.29 2.00
N ASP A 26 0.13 -31.18 3.30
CA ASP A 26 0.70 -30.12 4.15
C ASP A 26 2.23 -30.27 4.28
N ARG A 27 2.73 -31.50 4.40
CA ARG A 27 4.17 -31.80 4.36
C ARG A 27 4.80 -31.36 3.03
N LEU A 28 4.21 -31.73 1.90
CA LEU A 28 4.68 -31.36 0.56
C LEU A 28 4.57 -29.86 0.31
N GLN A 29 3.52 -29.19 0.79
CA GLN A 29 3.40 -27.73 0.76
C GLN A 29 4.49 -27.05 1.58
N ASN A 30 4.84 -27.58 2.76
CA ASN A 30 5.89 -27.00 3.59
C ASN A 30 7.27 -27.24 2.97
N GLN A 31 7.54 -28.43 2.43
CA GLN A 31 8.73 -28.68 1.61
C GLN A 31 8.81 -27.76 0.39
N LEU A 32 7.70 -27.48 -0.30
CA LEU A 32 7.64 -26.53 -1.40
C LEU A 32 7.93 -25.10 -0.94
N LYS A 33 7.33 -24.65 0.18
CA LYS A 33 7.61 -23.33 0.78
C LYS A 33 9.10 -23.19 1.13
N ASP A 34 9.71 -24.24 1.69
CA ASP A 34 11.13 -24.23 2.06
C ASP A 34 12.04 -24.26 0.83
N LYS A 35 11.72 -25.05 -0.20
CA LYS A 35 12.44 -25.03 -1.48
C LYS A 35 12.28 -23.70 -2.23
N VAL A 36 11.17 -22.98 -2.07
CA VAL A 36 11.01 -21.61 -2.57
C VAL A 36 11.87 -20.60 -1.79
N LYS A 37 12.04 -20.77 -0.46
CA LYS A 37 13.01 -19.97 0.32
C LYS A 37 14.45 -20.24 -0.11
N GLU A 38 14.84 -21.51 -0.25
CA GLU A 38 16.17 -21.91 -0.74
C GLU A 38 16.44 -21.35 -2.15
N LEU A 39 15.46 -21.41 -3.06
CA LEU A 39 15.60 -20.83 -4.39
C LEU A 39 15.80 -19.31 -4.32
N ALA A 40 15.10 -18.62 -3.42
CA ALA A 40 15.27 -17.19 -3.19
C ALA A 40 16.65 -16.83 -2.60
N THR A 41 17.19 -17.62 -1.66
CA THR A 41 18.56 -17.40 -1.14
C THR A 41 19.61 -17.65 -2.21
N CYS A 42 19.52 -18.78 -2.93
CA CYS A 42 20.39 -19.08 -4.08
C CYS A 42 20.32 -18.00 -5.17
N GLN A 43 19.13 -17.43 -5.44
CA GLN A 43 18.99 -16.32 -6.39
C GLN A 43 19.63 -15.02 -5.87
N GLY A 44 19.61 -14.79 -4.55
CA GLY A 44 20.35 -13.70 -3.89
C GLY A 44 21.87 -13.88 -4.01
N GLU A 45 22.37 -15.08 -3.73
CA GLU A 45 23.78 -15.46 -3.88
C GLU A 45 24.26 -15.30 -5.33
N ILE A 46 23.49 -15.76 -6.32
CA ILE A 46 23.80 -15.58 -7.75
C ILE A 46 23.89 -14.10 -8.12
N LYS A 47 23.04 -13.22 -7.57
CA LYS A 47 23.12 -11.76 -7.79
C LYS A 47 24.38 -11.16 -7.14
N ALA A 48 24.72 -11.59 -5.92
CA ALA A 48 25.93 -11.14 -5.22
C ALA A 48 27.21 -11.61 -5.94
N LEU A 49 27.24 -12.85 -6.43
CA LEU A 49 28.34 -13.40 -7.21
C LEU A 49 28.54 -12.64 -8.53
N ARG A 50 27.48 -12.36 -9.29
CA ARG A 50 27.55 -11.53 -10.52
C ARG A 50 28.04 -10.10 -10.26
N SER A 51 27.65 -9.51 -9.13
CA SER A 51 28.13 -8.18 -8.72
C SER A 51 29.63 -8.20 -8.39
N ASN A 52 30.11 -9.27 -7.75
CA ASN A 52 31.52 -9.50 -7.45
C ASN A 52 32.34 -9.82 -8.72
N GLU A 53 31.76 -10.56 -9.67
CA GLU A 53 32.31 -10.83 -10.99
C GLU A 53 32.54 -9.53 -11.79
N ALA A 54 31.53 -8.66 -11.89
CA ALA A 54 31.67 -7.35 -12.55
C ALA A 54 32.75 -6.45 -11.91
N LEU A 55 32.91 -6.49 -10.57
CA LEU A 55 33.99 -5.78 -9.89
C LEU A 55 35.39 -6.36 -10.21
N LYS A 56 35.50 -7.69 -10.35
CA LYS A 56 36.74 -8.36 -10.79
C LYS A 56 37.07 -8.02 -12.24
N ASP A 57 36.07 -8.03 -13.13
CA ASP A 57 36.27 -7.67 -14.54
C ASP A 57 36.73 -6.22 -14.70
N LYS A 58 36.18 -5.29 -13.91
CA LYS A 58 36.69 -3.91 -13.85
C LYS A 58 38.16 -3.86 -13.40
N ALA A 59 38.52 -4.59 -12.33
CA ALA A 59 39.90 -4.65 -11.85
C ALA A 59 40.85 -5.30 -12.88
N ILE A 60 40.41 -6.34 -13.59
CA ILE A 60 41.14 -6.98 -14.69
C ILE A 60 41.31 -6.00 -15.87
N GLY A 61 40.29 -5.21 -16.19
CA GLY A 61 40.36 -4.13 -17.18
C GLY A 61 41.40 -3.08 -16.82
N GLU A 62 41.36 -2.58 -15.59
CA GLU A 62 42.37 -1.64 -15.08
C GLU A 62 43.79 -2.21 -15.13
N LEU A 63 43.98 -3.45 -14.68
CA LEU A 63 45.27 -4.14 -14.76
C LEU A 63 45.74 -4.32 -16.21
N ARG A 64 44.84 -4.65 -17.14
CA ARG A 64 45.14 -4.73 -18.58
C ARG A 64 45.62 -3.38 -19.13
N THR A 65 44.99 -2.26 -18.76
CA THR A 65 45.50 -0.93 -19.18
C THR A 65 46.88 -0.61 -18.58
N LYS A 66 47.17 -1.05 -17.36
CA LYS A 66 48.47 -0.89 -16.69
C LYS A 66 49.55 -1.74 -17.36
N VAL A 67 49.23 -2.98 -17.75
CA VAL A 67 50.12 -3.88 -18.53
C VAL A 67 50.40 -3.29 -19.91
N ASN A 68 49.38 -2.87 -20.67
CA ASN A 68 49.58 -2.27 -22.00
C ASN A 68 50.48 -1.01 -21.94
N LYS A 69 50.32 -0.17 -20.90
CA LYS A 69 51.19 1.01 -20.66
C LYS A 69 52.64 0.66 -20.27
N LEU A 70 52.89 -0.54 -19.76
CA LEU A 70 54.25 -1.04 -19.49
C LEU A 70 54.86 -1.68 -20.73
N ASP A 71 54.09 -2.46 -21.50
CA ASP A 71 54.52 -3.03 -22.78
C ASP A 71 54.94 -1.94 -23.77
N GLU A 72 54.15 -0.88 -23.90
CA GLU A 72 54.47 0.27 -24.75
C GLU A 72 55.81 0.92 -24.36
N LYS A 73 56.06 1.09 -23.05
CA LYS A 73 57.34 1.60 -22.54
C LYS A 73 58.50 0.66 -22.81
N VAL A 74 58.29 -0.65 -22.69
CA VAL A 74 59.30 -1.66 -23.02
C VAL A 74 59.63 -1.63 -24.50
N ARG A 75 58.64 -1.49 -25.38
CA ARG A 75 58.81 -1.36 -26.83
C ARG A 75 59.64 -0.12 -27.19
N ILE A 76 59.21 1.07 -26.75
CA ILE A 76 59.94 2.34 -26.96
C ILE A 76 61.39 2.25 -26.42
N THR A 77 61.60 1.61 -25.27
CA THR A 77 62.95 1.42 -24.69
C THR A 77 63.79 0.45 -25.52
N LYS A 78 63.19 -0.63 -26.03
CA LYS A 78 63.85 -1.58 -26.93
C LYS A 78 64.26 -0.91 -28.24
N ASP A 79 63.35 -0.19 -28.88
CA ASP A 79 63.58 0.49 -30.16
C ASP A 79 64.72 1.52 -30.03
N LEU A 80 64.78 2.25 -28.90
CA LEU A 80 65.88 3.16 -28.56
C LEU A 80 67.23 2.43 -28.34
N ILE A 81 67.23 1.22 -27.78
CA ILE A 81 68.44 0.39 -27.62
C ILE A 81 68.89 -0.15 -28.98
N GLU A 82 67.96 -0.59 -29.83
CA GLU A 82 68.28 -1.06 -31.19
C GLU A 82 68.85 0.09 -32.06
N HIS A 83 68.29 1.30 -31.99
CA HIS A 83 68.87 2.49 -32.62
C HIS A 83 70.31 2.74 -32.15
N LYS A 84 70.56 2.74 -30.82
CA LYS A 84 71.92 2.96 -30.28
C LYS A 84 72.90 1.86 -30.67
N ASN A 85 72.47 0.62 -30.81
CA ASN A 85 73.32 -0.47 -31.31
C ASN A 85 73.70 -0.28 -32.79
N LEU A 86 72.77 0.23 -33.62
CA LEU A 86 73.08 0.60 -35.01
C LEU A 86 74.05 1.78 -35.10
N GLU A 87 73.86 2.80 -34.25
CA GLU A 87 74.76 3.96 -34.13
C GLU A 87 76.17 3.55 -33.69
N ILE A 88 76.29 2.70 -32.66
CA ILE A 88 77.57 2.12 -32.21
C ILE A 88 78.24 1.33 -33.34
N LYS A 89 77.49 0.55 -34.12
CA LYS A 89 78.05 -0.18 -35.28
C LYS A 89 78.58 0.79 -36.33
N LYS A 90 77.81 1.82 -36.71
CA LYS A 90 78.21 2.85 -37.67
C LYS A 90 79.52 3.54 -37.24
N LEU A 91 79.60 3.99 -35.99
CA LEU A 91 80.81 4.58 -35.42
C LEU A 91 82.01 3.62 -35.37
N ALA A 92 81.76 2.31 -35.17
CA ALA A 92 82.80 1.29 -35.16
C ALA A 92 83.32 0.95 -36.57
N ASP A 93 82.50 1.12 -37.61
CA ASP A 93 82.90 0.97 -39.01
C ASP A 93 83.61 2.24 -39.51
N GLU A 94 83.05 3.45 -39.27
CA GLU A 94 83.69 4.75 -39.54
C GLU A 94 85.08 4.88 -38.91
N LYS A 95 85.26 4.31 -37.70
CA LYS A 95 86.57 4.26 -37.04
C LYS A 95 87.59 3.42 -37.81
N LYS A 96 87.19 2.32 -38.45
CA LYS A 96 88.11 1.50 -39.27
C LYS A 96 88.51 2.27 -40.52
N ASP A 97 87.55 2.92 -41.16
CA ASP A 97 87.78 3.71 -42.37
C ASP A 97 88.71 4.90 -42.09
N ALA A 98 88.50 5.59 -40.95
CA ALA A 98 89.41 6.63 -40.46
C ALA A 98 90.83 6.10 -40.15
N GLN A 99 90.95 4.90 -39.58
CA GLN A 99 92.26 4.25 -39.36
C GLN A 99 92.93 3.84 -40.67
N ALA A 100 92.18 3.33 -41.65
CA ALA A 100 92.70 3.01 -42.99
C ALA A 100 93.15 4.29 -43.72
N ALA A 101 92.37 5.36 -43.64
CA ALA A 101 92.72 6.67 -44.17
C ALA A 101 93.99 7.26 -43.49
N GLN A 102 94.16 7.08 -42.17
CA GLN A 102 95.41 7.46 -41.49
C GLN A 102 96.60 6.70 -42.06
N TYR A 103 96.54 5.35 -42.15
CA TYR A 103 97.64 4.56 -42.71
C TYR A 103 97.94 4.92 -44.18
N ALA A 104 96.91 5.23 -44.98
CA ALA A 104 97.08 5.70 -46.36
C ALA A 104 97.74 7.09 -46.43
N ALA A 105 97.33 8.03 -45.57
CA ALA A 105 97.92 9.37 -45.49
C ALA A 105 99.39 9.32 -45.01
N GLU A 106 99.71 8.49 -44.01
CA GLU A 106 101.10 8.27 -43.60
C GLU A 106 101.94 7.61 -44.71
N ALA A 107 101.37 6.72 -45.52
CA ALA A 107 102.06 6.13 -46.67
C ALA A 107 102.27 7.15 -47.80
N ALA A 108 101.31 8.05 -48.03
CA ALA A 108 101.45 9.15 -48.98
C ALA A 108 102.52 10.16 -48.53
N LEU A 109 102.57 10.51 -47.24
CA LEU A 109 103.62 11.39 -46.69
C LEU A 109 105.02 10.77 -46.83
N ARG A 110 105.18 9.46 -46.62
CA ARG A 110 106.46 8.77 -46.86
C ARG A 110 106.90 8.89 -48.32
N ARG A 111 106.00 8.66 -49.28
CA ARG A 111 106.29 8.83 -50.72
C ARG A 111 106.60 10.28 -51.09
N LEU A 112 105.83 11.24 -50.60
CA LEU A 112 106.06 12.65 -50.92
C LEU A 112 107.39 13.16 -50.36
N HIS A 113 107.86 12.61 -49.24
CA HIS A 113 109.22 12.83 -48.72
C HIS A 113 110.33 12.12 -49.54
N GLU A 114 109.98 11.16 -50.40
CA GLU A 114 110.89 10.50 -51.36
C GLU A 114 110.88 11.21 -52.72
N ASP A 115 109.71 11.63 -53.20
CA ASP A 115 109.50 12.36 -54.46
C ASP A 115 110.08 13.80 -54.42
N GLN A 116 110.20 14.42 -53.25
CA GLN A 116 110.72 15.79 -53.07
C GLN A 116 112.27 15.91 -53.22
N GLN A 117 112.87 15.10 -54.08
CA GLN A 117 114.27 15.21 -54.52
C GLN A 117 114.42 15.78 -55.94
N ASP A 118 113.47 15.52 -56.84
CA ASP A 118 113.52 15.93 -58.26
C ASP A 118 112.22 16.66 -58.64
N ASP A 119 112.25 18.00 -58.69
CA ASP A 119 111.11 18.86 -59.02
C ASP A 119 111.47 19.79 -60.20
N ASP A 120 110.74 19.65 -61.31
CA ASP A 120 110.90 20.45 -62.53
C ASP A 120 109.50 20.66 -63.15
N SER A 121 108.72 21.56 -62.55
CA SER A 121 107.26 21.64 -62.69
C SER A 121 106.73 22.85 -63.48
N VAL A 122 105.62 22.61 -64.21
CA VAL A 122 105.00 23.56 -65.17
C VAL A 122 104.50 24.84 -64.46
N PRO A 123 104.60 26.04 -65.08
CA PRO A 123 104.18 27.31 -64.48
C PRO A 123 102.78 27.29 -63.86
N PHE A 124 102.75 27.20 -62.53
CA PHE A 124 101.56 26.89 -61.72
C PHE A 124 100.39 27.87 -61.92
N GLU A 125 100.67 29.14 -62.21
CA GLU A 125 99.68 30.23 -62.30
C GLU A 125 98.50 29.90 -63.24
N SER A 126 98.78 29.28 -64.38
CA SER A 126 97.76 28.89 -65.39
C SER A 126 96.82 27.77 -64.92
N ILE A 127 97.22 27.01 -63.89
CA ILE A 127 96.42 25.95 -63.27
C ILE A 127 95.74 26.48 -62.00
N ILE A 128 96.39 27.39 -61.27
CA ILE A 128 95.88 28.03 -60.05
C ILE A 128 94.69 28.95 -60.36
N ALA A 129 94.79 29.85 -61.33
CA ALA A 129 93.79 30.91 -61.52
C ALA A 129 92.34 30.41 -61.77
N PRO A 130 92.08 29.33 -62.56
CA PRO A 130 90.75 28.75 -62.67
C PRO A 130 90.23 28.17 -61.33
N LEU A 131 91.10 27.49 -60.57
CA LEU A 131 90.75 26.89 -59.28
C LEU A 131 90.47 27.98 -58.23
N GLU A 132 91.18 29.11 -58.24
CA GLU A 132 90.87 30.25 -57.38
C GLU A 132 89.51 30.88 -57.70
N ALA A 133 89.16 30.99 -58.99
CA ALA A 133 87.84 31.46 -59.40
C ALA A 133 86.72 30.50 -58.95
N GLU A 134 86.95 29.19 -59.03
CA GLU A 134 86.02 28.16 -58.56
C GLU A 134 85.88 28.16 -57.03
N ILE A 135 86.99 28.27 -56.29
CA ILE A 135 87.01 28.48 -54.83
C ILE A 135 86.25 29.76 -54.44
N LYS A 136 86.33 30.83 -55.24
CA LYS A 136 85.59 32.08 -55.03
C LYS A 136 84.09 31.90 -55.30
N MET A 137 83.71 31.13 -56.32
CA MET A 137 82.32 30.74 -56.59
C MET A 137 81.74 29.96 -55.40
N TYR A 138 82.40 28.89 -54.95
CA TYR A 138 81.93 28.09 -53.81
C TYR A 138 81.88 28.90 -52.50
N LYS A 139 82.80 29.85 -52.27
CA LYS A 139 82.71 30.78 -51.11
C LYS A 139 81.46 31.66 -51.15
N ASN A 140 81.05 32.13 -52.34
CA ASN A 140 79.81 32.90 -52.50
C ASN A 140 78.57 32.00 -52.29
N GLU A 141 78.56 30.79 -52.86
CA GLU A 141 77.48 29.81 -52.69
C GLU A 141 77.30 29.40 -51.22
N ILE A 142 78.39 29.09 -50.51
CA ILE A 142 78.39 28.83 -49.06
C ILE A 142 77.81 30.02 -48.29
N SER A 143 78.07 31.25 -48.73
CA SER A 143 77.54 32.46 -48.08
C SER A 143 76.02 32.59 -48.29
N ALA A 144 75.53 32.36 -49.51
CA ALA A 144 74.09 32.32 -49.80
C ALA A 144 73.37 31.21 -49.01
N LEU A 145 73.91 29.99 -49.01
CA LEU A 145 73.37 28.85 -48.25
C LEU A 145 73.36 29.11 -46.72
N GLN A 146 74.30 29.91 -46.20
CA GLN A 146 74.27 30.37 -44.81
C GLN A 146 73.17 31.41 -44.56
N GLU A 147 72.81 32.23 -45.53
CA GLU A 147 71.69 33.19 -45.41
C GLU A 147 70.34 32.47 -45.50
N ASP A 148 70.18 31.53 -46.43
CA ASP A 148 69.01 30.65 -46.53
C ASP A 148 68.81 29.81 -45.25
N LYS A 149 69.89 29.26 -44.68
CA LYS A 149 69.83 28.58 -43.38
C LYS A 149 69.31 29.52 -42.28
N LYS A 150 69.81 30.76 -42.20
CA LYS A 150 69.33 31.77 -41.25
C LYS A 150 67.88 32.20 -41.54
N ALA A 151 67.41 32.15 -42.79
CA ALA A 151 66.02 32.42 -43.16
C ALA A 151 65.10 31.27 -42.70
N LEU A 152 65.49 30.02 -42.95
CA LEU A 152 64.80 28.83 -42.46
C LEU A 152 64.72 28.79 -40.92
N GLU A 153 65.81 29.09 -40.21
CA GLU A 153 65.81 29.17 -38.74
C GLU A 153 64.82 30.22 -38.19
N ARG A 154 64.67 31.38 -38.86
CA ARG A 154 63.66 32.39 -38.50
C ARG A 154 62.23 31.90 -38.80
N LEU A 155 62.02 31.25 -39.95
CA LEU A 155 60.73 30.70 -40.33
C LEU A 155 60.27 29.59 -39.39
N THR A 156 61.19 28.71 -38.96
CA THR A 156 60.91 27.66 -37.96
C THR A 156 60.50 28.28 -36.63
N LYS A 157 61.26 29.24 -36.09
CA LYS A 157 60.91 29.95 -34.84
C LYS A 157 59.55 30.67 -34.94
N SER A 158 59.26 31.27 -36.09
CA SER A 158 57.95 31.89 -36.35
C SER A 158 56.81 30.87 -36.34
N LYS A 159 57.01 29.67 -36.93
CA LYS A 159 56.03 28.58 -36.90
C LYS A 159 55.85 27.98 -35.50
N GLU A 160 56.95 27.81 -34.75
CA GLU A 160 56.92 27.36 -33.34
C GLU A 160 56.11 28.32 -32.47
N SER A 161 56.34 29.63 -32.59
CA SER A 161 55.55 30.64 -31.85
C SER A 161 54.06 30.64 -32.23
N ALA A 162 53.73 30.46 -33.51
CA ALA A 162 52.35 30.34 -33.98
C ALA A 162 51.66 29.05 -33.50
N LEU A 163 52.39 27.94 -33.41
CA LEU A 163 51.87 26.69 -32.83
C LEU A 163 51.60 26.83 -31.33
N LEU A 164 52.49 27.49 -30.56
CA LEU A 164 52.28 27.76 -29.13
C LEU A 164 51.10 28.72 -28.88
N GLU A 165 50.84 29.67 -29.80
CA GLU A 165 49.64 30.51 -29.76
C GLU A 165 48.36 29.69 -30.01
N ALA A 166 48.35 28.89 -31.09
CA ALA A 166 47.22 28.02 -31.42
C ALA A 166 46.93 26.99 -30.31
N GLU A 167 47.95 26.43 -29.67
CA GLU A 167 47.81 25.51 -28.54
C GLU A 167 47.19 26.20 -27.30
N ARG A 168 47.52 27.47 -27.04
CA ARG A 168 46.91 28.27 -25.96
C ARG A 168 45.44 28.57 -26.25
N ILE A 169 45.11 28.93 -27.49
CA ILE A 169 43.73 29.14 -27.95
C ILE A 169 42.93 27.83 -27.82
N LEU A 170 43.51 26.69 -28.21
CA LEU A 170 42.88 25.38 -28.10
C LEU A 170 42.58 24.99 -26.64
N ARG A 171 43.56 25.16 -25.72
CA ARG A 171 43.34 24.92 -24.28
C ARG A 171 42.19 25.78 -23.74
N SER A 172 42.20 27.07 -24.06
CA SER A 172 41.16 28.01 -23.61
C SER A 172 39.78 27.72 -24.23
N ALA A 173 39.73 27.17 -25.44
CA ALA A 173 38.48 26.70 -26.05
C ALA A 173 37.94 25.42 -25.40
N LEU A 174 38.84 24.48 -25.05
CA LEU A 174 38.49 23.25 -24.33
C LEU A 174 37.95 23.56 -22.92
N GLU A 175 38.59 24.47 -22.18
CA GLU A 175 38.12 24.94 -20.88
C GLU A 175 36.72 25.56 -20.95
N ARG A 176 36.45 26.42 -21.94
CA ARG A 176 35.10 26.94 -22.20
C ARG A 176 34.09 25.85 -22.55
N ALA A 177 34.48 24.82 -23.30
CA ALA A 177 33.61 23.71 -23.66
C ALA A 177 33.17 22.90 -22.42
N LEU A 178 34.11 22.60 -21.51
CA LEU A 178 33.81 21.92 -20.25
C LEU A 178 32.87 22.74 -19.34
N ILE A 179 33.06 24.06 -19.28
CA ILE A 179 32.17 24.96 -18.54
C ILE A 179 30.75 24.95 -19.14
N VAL A 180 30.64 24.92 -20.48
CA VAL A 180 29.34 24.82 -21.16
C VAL A 180 28.66 23.47 -20.92
N GLU A 181 29.41 22.36 -20.90
CA GLU A 181 28.88 21.02 -20.58
C GLU A 181 28.35 20.97 -19.13
N GLU A 182 29.10 21.48 -18.17
CA GLU A 182 28.68 21.57 -16.76
C GLU A 182 27.41 22.43 -16.60
N VAL A 183 27.35 23.60 -17.24
CA VAL A 183 26.16 24.46 -17.21
C VAL A 183 24.97 23.81 -17.93
N GLN A 184 25.19 22.98 -18.96
CA GLN A 184 24.12 22.21 -19.61
C GLN A 184 23.57 21.11 -18.69
N ASN A 185 24.44 20.41 -17.95
CA ASN A 185 24.04 19.42 -16.94
C ASN A 185 23.21 20.07 -15.82
N GLN A 186 23.68 21.21 -15.27
CA GLN A 186 22.94 21.98 -14.28
C GLN A 186 21.57 22.47 -14.80
N ASN A 187 21.48 22.90 -16.06
CA ASN A 187 20.20 23.27 -16.67
C ASN A 187 19.25 22.07 -16.84
N PHE A 188 19.77 20.87 -17.12
CA PHE A 188 18.96 19.65 -17.19
C PHE A 188 18.38 19.29 -15.82
N ASP A 189 19.18 19.33 -14.76
CA ASP A 189 18.71 19.04 -13.40
C ASP A 189 17.75 20.11 -12.87
N LEU A 190 17.99 21.40 -13.13
CA LEU A 190 17.03 22.47 -12.82
C LEU A 190 15.70 22.29 -13.58
N LYS A 191 15.73 21.92 -14.86
CA LYS A 191 14.53 21.61 -15.63
C LYS A 191 13.75 20.43 -15.04
N ARG A 192 14.46 19.38 -14.58
CA ARG A 192 13.87 18.23 -13.91
C ARG A 192 13.26 18.60 -12.55
N GLN A 193 13.90 19.48 -11.78
CA GLN A 193 13.33 20.00 -10.53
C GLN A 193 12.04 20.80 -10.78
N ILE A 194 12.01 21.63 -11.83
CA ILE A 194 10.81 22.39 -12.25
C ILE A 194 9.67 21.42 -12.63
N GLU A 195 9.95 20.35 -13.37
CA GLU A 195 8.96 19.33 -13.73
C GLU A 195 8.39 18.59 -12.50
N ILE A 196 9.24 18.26 -11.52
CA ILE A 196 8.82 17.68 -10.24
C ILE A 196 7.89 18.65 -9.49
N CYS A 197 8.32 19.90 -9.31
CA CYS A 197 7.52 20.92 -8.61
C CYS A 197 6.17 21.20 -9.32
N GLN A 198 6.09 21.03 -10.64
CA GLN A 198 4.85 21.16 -11.39
C GLN A 198 3.86 20.01 -11.11
N GLU A 199 4.31 18.74 -11.07
CA GLU A 199 3.40 17.64 -10.69
C GLU A 199 3.07 17.67 -9.19
N GLU A 200 4.00 18.09 -8.32
CA GLU A 200 3.72 18.30 -6.89
C GLU A 200 2.62 19.34 -6.66
N ASN A 201 2.72 20.52 -7.30
CA ASN A 201 1.65 21.54 -7.26
C ASN A 201 0.33 20.99 -7.79
N LYS A 202 0.34 20.26 -8.90
CA LYS A 202 -0.83 19.60 -9.51
C LYS A 202 -1.41 18.47 -8.64
N ILE A 203 -0.65 17.89 -7.71
CA ILE A 203 -1.15 16.96 -6.67
C ILE A 203 -1.74 17.75 -5.50
N LEU A 204 -1.08 18.83 -5.06
CA LEU A 204 -1.56 19.73 -4.01
C LEU A 204 -2.89 20.40 -4.39
N GLU A 205 -3.06 20.85 -5.63
CA GLU A 205 -4.31 21.39 -6.17
C GLU A 205 -5.47 20.39 -6.11
N LYS A 206 -5.24 19.14 -6.53
CA LYS A 206 -6.25 18.06 -6.44
C LYS A 206 -6.65 17.82 -4.98
N THR A 207 -5.67 17.77 -4.08
CA THR A 207 -5.88 17.57 -2.64
C THR A 207 -6.62 18.74 -2.00
N HIS A 208 -6.26 19.97 -2.35
CA HIS A 208 -6.93 21.19 -1.88
C HIS A 208 -8.38 21.25 -2.38
N ARG A 209 -8.61 20.98 -3.68
CA ARG A 209 -9.96 20.91 -4.27
C ARG A 209 -10.82 19.84 -3.58
N GLN A 210 -10.25 18.68 -3.23
CA GLN A 210 -10.99 17.66 -2.49
C GLN A 210 -11.32 18.10 -1.05
N LYS A 211 -10.39 18.76 -0.35
CA LYS A 211 -10.66 19.35 0.98
C LYS A 211 -11.73 20.45 0.93
N VAL A 212 -11.76 21.28 -0.12
CA VAL A 212 -12.82 22.29 -0.32
C VAL A 212 -14.18 21.62 -0.52
N LEU A 213 -14.26 20.53 -1.29
CA LEU A 213 -15.51 19.75 -1.45
C LEU A 213 -15.96 19.07 -0.14
N GLU A 214 -15.03 18.66 0.72
CA GLU A 214 -15.31 18.12 2.05
C GLU A 214 -15.84 19.20 3.01
N VAL A 215 -15.19 20.37 3.06
CA VAL A 215 -15.65 21.53 3.83
C VAL A 215 -17.04 22.01 3.34
N GLN A 216 -17.31 21.98 2.04
CA GLN A 216 -18.64 22.31 1.50
C GLN A 216 -19.72 21.34 1.98
N LYS A 217 -19.45 20.02 2.02
CA LYS A 217 -20.38 19.03 2.57
C LYS A 217 -20.62 19.24 4.07
N LEU A 218 -19.56 19.49 4.84
CA LEU A 218 -19.70 19.78 6.28
C LEU A 218 -20.49 21.07 6.52
N SER A 219 -20.35 22.08 5.64
CA SER A 219 -21.14 23.31 5.70
C SER A 219 -22.62 23.05 5.42
N GLN A 220 -22.94 22.15 4.47
CA GLN A 220 -24.31 21.71 4.19
C GLN A 220 -24.91 20.97 5.39
N THR A 221 -24.19 20.02 6.00
CA THR A 221 -24.71 19.30 7.18
C THR A 221 -24.86 20.19 8.40
N VAL A 222 -24.08 21.27 8.53
CA VAL A 222 -24.32 22.30 9.56
C VAL A 222 -25.62 23.06 9.29
N GLN A 223 -25.89 23.48 8.06
CA GLN A 223 -27.14 24.17 7.68
C GLN A 223 -28.38 23.27 7.91
N GLU A 224 -28.30 21.98 7.54
CA GLU A 224 -29.35 21.00 7.81
C GLU A 224 -29.62 20.85 9.32
N LEU A 225 -28.56 20.84 10.15
CA LEU A 225 -28.69 20.79 11.61
C LEU A 225 -29.24 22.10 12.20
N GLU A 226 -28.90 23.27 11.64
CA GLU A 226 -29.46 24.56 12.03
C GLU A 226 -30.98 24.63 11.75
N GLU A 227 -31.45 24.14 10.60
CA GLU A 227 -32.88 24.03 10.30
C GLU A 227 -33.61 23.06 11.25
N VAL A 228 -32.99 21.93 11.60
CA VAL A 228 -33.50 20.99 12.61
C VAL A 228 -33.55 21.63 14.00
N ILE A 229 -32.56 22.44 14.37
CA ILE A 229 -32.55 23.17 15.65
C ILE A 229 -33.64 24.24 15.69
N LEU A 230 -33.86 24.98 14.60
CA LEU A 230 -34.92 26.00 14.48
C LEU A 230 -36.33 25.38 14.59
N SER A 231 -36.58 24.27 13.87
CA SER A 231 -37.87 23.56 13.91
C SER A 231 -38.12 22.84 15.25
N ASN A 232 -37.07 22.30 15.88
CA ASN A 232 -37.15 21.82 17.27
C ASN A 232 -37.42 22.96 18.25
N GLY A 233 -36.84 24.15 18.04
CA GLY A 233 -37.10 25.35 18.82
C GLY A 233 -38.57 25.81 18.77
N ALA A 234 -39.16 25.81 17.57
CA ALA A 234 -40.59 26.07 17.38
C ALA A 234 -41.47 25.04 18.09
N THR A 235 -41.11 23.75 18.01
CA THR A 235 -41.81 22.67 18.71
C THR A 235 -41.70 22.81 20.24
N ALA A 236 -40.53 23.19 20.75
CA ALA A 236 -40.32 23.45 22.17
C ALA A 236 -41.11 24.67 22.69
N ASN A 237 -41.29 25.71 21.85
CA ASN A 237 -42.17 26.83 22.18
C ASN A 237 -43.63 26.36 22.32
N ALA A 238 -44.16 25.61 21.36
CA ALA A 238 -45.51 25.06 21.42
C ALA A 238 -45.74 24.17 22.66
N ILE A 239 -44.74 23.37 23.05
CA ILE A 239 -44.79 22.57 24.30
C ILE A 239 -44.91 23.48 25.53
N ARG A 240 -44.16 24.58 25.62
CA ARG A 240 -44.27 25.56 26.73
C ARG A 240 -45.64 26.26 26.73
N ASP A 241 -46.20 26.55 25.57
CA ASP A 241 -47.54 27.15 25.45
C ASP A 241 -48.63 26.18 25.93
N TYR A 242 -48.59 24.90 25.54
CA TYR A 242 -49.50 23.89 26.08
C TYR A 242 -49.30 23.66 27.59
N GLN A 243 -48.06 23.68 28.09
CA GLN A 243 -47.78 23.59 29.54
C GLN A 243 -48.38 24.77 30.31
N ARG A 244 -48.36 25.99 29.75
CA ARG A 244 -49.01 27.17 30.32
C ARG A 244 -50.54 26.99 30.34
N GLN A 245 -51.15 26.62 29.22
CA GLN A 245 -52.60 26.34 29.14
C GLN A 245 -53.06 25.26 30.12
N ILE A 246 -52.29 24.17 30.26
CA ILE A 246 -52.56 23.11 31.25
C ILE A 246 -52.48 23.65 32.68
N SER A 247 -51.57 24.59 32.96
CA SER A 247 -51.43 25.21 34.28
C SER A 247 -52.57 26.18 34.61
N GLU A 248 -53.03 26.94 33.62
CA GLU A 248 -54.22 27.81 33.68
C GLU A 248 -55.48 26.99 33.95
N LEU A 249 -55.76 25.98 33.11
CA LEU A 249 -56.87 25.03 33.28
C LEU A 249 -56.83 24.27 34.61
N GLN A 250 -55.63 24.02 35.17
CA GLN A 250 -55.50 23.42 36.50
C GLN A 250 -55.94 24.36 37.62
N GLU A 251 -55.67 25.67 37.55
CA GLU A 251 -56.16 26.61 38.56
C GLU A 251 -57.65 26.88 38.38
N GLU A 252 -58.15 27.01 37.15
CA GLU A 252 -59.59 27.06 36.87
C GLU A 252 -60.32 25.85 37.46
N LYS A 253 -59.79 24.64 37.25
CA LYS A 253 -60.29 23.42 37.88
C LYS A 253 -60.30 23.54 39.40
N ARG A 254 -59.22 24.02 40.04
CA ARG A 254 -59.19 24.21 41.50
C ARG A 254 -60.22 25.25 41.97
N VAL A 255 -60.47 26.32 41.21
CA VAL A 255 -61.53 27.30 41.51
C VAL A 255 -62.90 26.63 41.44
N LEU A 256 -63.20 25.92 40.34
CA LEU A 256 -64.46 25.20 40.17
C LEU A 256 -64.66 24.08 41.20
N GLU A 257 -63.62 23.40 41.65
CA GLU A 257 -63.68 22.41 42.74
C GLU A 257 -64.01 23.06 44.09
N ARG A 258 -63.40 24.21 44.40
CA ARG A 258 -63.75 25.02 45.60
C ARG A 258 -65.19 25.53 45.53
N GLU A 259 -65.66 25.95 44.36
CA GLU A 259 -67.02 26.45 44.16
C GLU A 259 -68.07 25.34 44.22
N LEU A 260 -67.80 24.19 43.58
CA LEU A 260 -68.64 23.00 43.69
C LEU A 260 -68.73 22.53 45.15
N ALA A 261 -67.66 22.65 45.94
CA ALA A 261 -67.71 22.37 47.38
C ALA A 261 -68.61 23.38 48.13
N ARG A 262 -68.50 24.69 47.87
CA ARG A 262 -69.41 25.72 48.43
C ARG A 262 -70.87 25.44 48.06
N VAL A 263 -71.14 25.14 46.80
CA VAL A 263 -72.48 24.84 46.28
C VAL A 263 -73.04 23.57 46.92
N LYS A 264 -72.26 22.49 47.04
CA LYS A 264 -72.65 21.27 47.78
C LYS A 264 -73.00 21.56 49.24
N VAL A 265 -72.22 22.39 49.94
CA VAL A 265 -72.52 22.79 51.32
C VAL A 265 -73.82 23.62 51.39
N SER A 266 -74.05 24.55 50.46
CA SER A 266 -75.30 25.32 50.42
C SER A 266 -76.52 24.47 50.06
N ALA A 267 -76.39 23.54 49.11
CA ALA A 267 -77.43 22.61 48.72
C ALA A 267 -77.78 21.65 49.86
N ASN A 268 -76.79 21.12 50.59
CA ASN A 268 -77.02 20.30 51.79
C ASN A 268 -77.72 21.09 52.90
N ARG A 269 -77.39 22.38 53.09
CA ARG A 269 -78.10 23.26 54.03
C ARG A 269 -79.56 23.47 53.60
N VAL A 270 -79.82 23.78 52.32
CA VAL A 270 -81.19 23.93 51.80
C VAL A 270 -81.97 22.62 51.91
N ALA A 271 -81.39 21.47 51.56
CA ALA A 271 -82.03 20.18 51.71
C ALA A 271 -82.34 19.84 53.18
N THR A 272 -81.49 20.27 54.12
CA THR A 272 -81.76 20.13 55.57
C THR A 272 -82.90 21.04 56.03
N VAL A 273 -82.97 22.27 55.51
CA VAL A 273 -84.09 23.19 55.79
C VAL A 273 -85.40 22.62 55.23
N VAL A 274 -85.44 22.23 53.95
CA VAL A 274 -86.63 21.64 53.32
C VAL A 274 -87.05 20.34 54.02
N ALA A 275 -86.11 19.48 54.43
CA ALA A 275 -86.43 18.26 55.18
C ALA A 275 -86.98 18.54 56.60
N ASN A 276 -86.74 19.73 57.16
CA ASN A 276 -87.35 20.18 58.40
C ASN A 276 -88.70 20.89 58.15
N GLU A 277 -88.84 21.64 57.05
CA GLU A 277 -90.13 22.23 56.61
C GLU A 277 -91.16 21.13 56.26
N TRP A 278 -90.70 19.97 55.78
CA TRP A 278 -91.53 18.78 55.58
C TRP A 278 -91.94 18.07 56.88
N LYS A 279 -91.45 18.51 58.05
CA LYS A 279 -92.01 18.11 59.37
C LYS A 279 -93.06 19.11 59.82
N ASP A 280 -94.13 19.24 59.04
CA ASP A 280 -95.28 20.09 59.41
C ASP A 280 -95.99 19.53 60.66
N GLU A 281 -96.51 20.42 61.51
CA GLU A 281 -96.95 20.16 62.89
C GLU A 281 -98.33 19.47 62.97
N LYS A 282 -98.68 18.72 61.93
CA LYS A 282 -100.00 18.10 61.71
C LYS A 282 -99.96 16.61 61.36
N ASP A 283 -98.79 15.98 61.33
CA ASP A 283 -98.66 14.56 60.99
C ASP A 283 -99.12 13.64 62.16
N LYS A 284 -100.44 13.59 62.36
CA LYS A 284 -101.11 12.55 63.14
C LYS A 284 -101.03 11.25 62.36
N VAL A 285 -99.87 10.59 62.48
CA VAL A 285 -99.56 9.27 61.91
C VAL A 285 -100.78 8.35 62.03
N MET A 286 -101.32 7.93 60.88
CA MET A 286 -102.47 7.02 60.83
C MET A 286 -102.14 5.77 61.68
N PRO A 287 -102.93 5.45 62.71
CA PRO A 287 -102.66 4.32 63.59
C PRO A 287 -102.36 3.05 62.80
N VAL A 288 -101.23 2.39 63.09
CA VAL A 288 -100.74 1.22 62.33
C VAL A 288 -101.81 0.12 62.15
N LYS A 289 -102.73 -0.01 63.11
CA LYS A 289 -103.89 -0.90 63.03
C LYS A 289 -104.87 -0.55 61.89
N GLN A 290 -105.12 0.73 61.62
CA GLN A 290 -105.94 1.18 60.48
C GLN A 290 -105.19 0.97 59.17
N TRP A 291 -103.91 1.34 59.10
CA TRP A 291 -103.11 1.13 57.88
C TRP A 291 -102.97 -0.36 57.50
N LEU A 292 -102.79 -1.24 58.47
CA LEU A 292 -102.78 -2.69 58.23
C LEU A 292 -104.15 -3.23 57.80
N GLU A 293 -105.25 -2.65 58.28
CA GLU A 293 -106.61 -3.01 57.88
C GLU A 293 -106.93 -2.53 56.45
N GLU A 294 -106.63 -1.28 56.11
CA GLU A 294 -106.77 -0.76 54.74
C GLU A 294 -105.89 -1.54 53.76
N ARG A 295 -104.65 -1.88 54.15
CA ARG A 295 -103.76 -2.75 53.36
C ARG A 295 -104.33 -4.16 53.19
N ARG A 296 -105.00 -4.72 54.21
CA ARG A 296 -105.69 -6.02 54.15
C ARG A 296 -106.88 -5.97 53.20
N ILE A 297 -107.69 -4.93 53.27
CA ILE A 297 -108.84 -4.68 52.38
C ILE A 297 -108.35 -4.54 50.92
N MET A 298 -107.36 -3.67 50.67
CA MET A 298 -106.75 -3.48 49.35
C MET A 298 -106.19 -4.78 48.76
N GLN A 299 -105.55 -5.64 49.57
CA GLN A 299 -105.09 -6.94 49.11
C GLN A 299 -106.24 -7.92 48.81
N ALA A 300 -107.30 -7.92 49.62
CA ALA A 300 -108.49 -8.74 49.38
C ALA A 300 -109.26 -8.30 48.12
N GLU A 301 -109.41 -7.00 47.89
CA GLU A 301 -110.03 -6.45 46.68
C GLU A 301 -109.18 -6.75 45.44
N MET A 302 -107.87 -6.56 45.50
CA MET A 302 -106.94 -6.95 44.43
C MET A 302 -107.05 -8.44 44.09
N GLN A 303 -107.21 -9.32 45.09
CA GLN A 303 -107.39 -10.75 44.83
C GLN A 303 -108.76 -11.03 44.19
N ARG A 304 -109.84 -10.46 44.72
CA ARG A 304 -111.19 -10.54 44.14
C ARG A 304 -111.26 -10.03 42.70
N LEU A 305 -110.46 -9.03 42.34
CA LEU A 305 -110.33 -8.53 40.96
C LEU A 305 -109.57 -9.53 40.07
N LYS A 306 -108.49 -10.16 40.56
CA LYS A 306 -107.80 -11.25 39.84
C LYS A 306 -108.72 -12.46 39.61
N ASP A 307 -109.52 -12.83 40.61
CA ASP A 307 -110.46 -13.95 40.51
C ASP A 307 -111.58 -13.64 39.50
N LYS A 308 -112.12 -12.41 39.51
CA LYS A 308 -113.05 -11.93 38.47
C LYS A 308 -112.42 -11.95 37.07
N LEU A 309 -111.17 -11.49 36.92
CA LEU A 309 -110.46 -11.52 35.65
C LEU A 309 -110.29 -12.97 35.15
N ALA A 310 -109.88 -13.89 36.03
CA ALA A 310 -109.73 -15.30 35.69
C ALA A 310 -111.06 -16.00 35.36
N ILE A 311 -112.20 -15.55 35.91
CA ILE A 311 -113.53 -16.00 35.47
C ILE A 311 -113.82 -15.45 34.06
N SER A 312 -113.63 -14.14 33.86
CA SER A 312 -113.88 -13.48 32.56
C SER A 312 -113.03 -14.07 31.42
N GLU A 313 -111.75 -14.41 31.67
CA GLU A 313 -110.90 -15.14 30.72
C GLU A 313 -111.46 -16.53 30.36
N ARG A 314 -111.97 -17.28 31.33
CA ARG A 314 -112.57 -18.61 31.07
C ARG A 314 -113.84 -18.48 30.24
N THR A 315 -114.70 -17.50 30.56
CA THR A 315 -115.90 -17.19 29.75
C THR A 315 -115.53 -16.80 28.33
N ALA A 316 -114.58 -15.86 28.14
CA ALA A 316 -114.13 -15.43 26.82
C ALA A 316 -113.50 -16.59 26.00
N ARG A 317 -112.76 -17.50 26.64
CA ARG A 317 -112.23 -18.72 25.98
C ARG A 317 -113.36 -19.69 25.59
N ALA A 318 -114.39 -19.85 26.43
CA ALA A 318 -115.56 -20.68 26.11
C ALA A 318 -116.41 -20.09 24.97
N GLU A 319 -116.61 -18.77 24.96
CA GLU A 319 -117.25 -18.03 23.88
C GLU A 319 -116.45 -18.12 22.56
N ALA A 320 -115.12 -18.02 22.61
CA ALA A 320 -114.27 -18.24 21.45
C ALA A 320 -114.40 -19.67 20.90
N GLN A 321 -114.36 -20.69 21.77
CA GLN A 321 -114.59 -22.09 21.34
C GLN A 321 -116.00 -22.32 20.78
N LEU A 322 -117.02 -21.65 21.32
CA LEU A 322 -118.38 -21.70 20.78
C LEU A 322 -118.46 -21.01 19.41
N LYS A 323 -117.83 -19.83 19.26
CA LYS A 323 -117.71 -19.09 18.01
C LYS A 323 -116.99 -19.92 16.93
N ASP A 324 -115.93 -20.62 17.28
CA ASP A 324 -115.23 -21.52 16.34
C ASP A 324 -116.05 -22.76 15.99
N LYS A 325 -116.79 -23.36 16.95
CA LYS A 325 -117.75 -24.44 16.66
C LYS A 325 -118.89 -23.98 15.75
N LEU A 326 -119.41 -22.77 15.95
CA LEU A 326 -120.44 -22.17 15.08
C LEU A 326 -119.88 -21.83 13.70
N LYS A 327 -118.66 -21.29 13.62
CA LYS A 327 -117.95 -21.02 12.36
C LYS A 327 -117.61 -22.28 11.59
N LEU A 328 -117.26 -23.38 12.27
CA LEU A 328 -117.06 -24.69 11.65
C LEU A 328 -118.39 -25.25 11.12
N ARG A 329 -119.46 -25.19 11.90
CA ARG A 329 -120.82 -25.57 11.45
C ARG A 329 -121.27 -24.73 10.25
N LEU A 330 -121.00 -23.43 10.25
CA LEU A 330 -121.32 -22.53 9.14
C LEU A 330 -120.56 -22.97 7.88
N LYS A 331 -119.24 -23.21 7.98
CA LYS A 331 -118.44 -23.76 6.88
C LYS A 331 -118.98 -25.10 6.35
N THR A 332 -119.28 -26.06 7.22
CA THR A 332 -119.84 -27.35 6.80
C THR A 332 -121.21 -27.19 6.14
N LEU A 333 -121.97 -26.15 6.48
CA LEU A 333 -123.25 -25.82 5.86
C LEU A 333 -123.09 -25.05 4.54
N GLU A 334 -122.08 -24.18 4.41
CA GLU A 334 -121.64 -23.55 3.14
C GLU A 334 -121.11 -24.60 2.15
N GLU A 335 -120.30 -25.54 2.63
CA GLU A 335 -119.80 -26.70 1.89
C GLU A 335 -120.96 -27.66 1.52
N GLY A 336 -121.92 -27.85 2.42
CA GLY A 336 -123.17 -28.56 2.14
C GLY A 336 -123.97 -27.91 1.01
N PHE A 337 -124.20 -26.60 1.07
CA PHE A 337 -124.89 -25.87 0.00
C PHE A 337 -124.15 -25.93 -1.34
N LYS A 338 -122.80 -25.83 -1.33
CA LYS A 338 -121.99 -26.07 -2.54
C LYS A 338 -122.12 -27.48 -3.10
N ASN A 339 -122.33 -28.48 -2.25
CA ASN A 339 -122.43 -29.88 -2.65
C ASN A 339 -123.87 -30.33 -3.01
N PHE A 340 -124.90 -29.55 -2.68
CA PHE A 340 -126.29 -29.82 -3.07
C PHE A 340 -126.77 -29.02 -4.30
N SER A 341 -126.03 -28.01 -4.77
CA SER A 341 -126.24 -27.40 -6.08
C SER A 341 -125.64 -28.25 -7.21
N CYS A 342 -126.26 -29.40 -7.47
CA CYS A 342 -125.93 -30.25 -8.62
C CYS A 342 -126.19 -29.55 -9.97
N SER A 343 -125.41 -29.94 -10.99
CA SER A 343 -125.71 -29.93 -12.44
C SER A 343 -126.71 -28.89 -12.95
N ASN A 344 -126.30 -27.92 -13.76
CA ASN A 344 -125.93 -28.25 -15.15
C ASN A 344 -124.51 -28.81 -15.40
N HIS A 345 -124.48 -29.80 -16.29
CA HIS A 345 -123.45 -30.21 -17.25
C HIS A 345 -122.28 -29.22 -17.51
N SER A 346 -121.03 -29.66 -17.77
CA SER A 346 -120.58 -30.99 -18.23
C SER A 346 -119.18 -31.39 -17.72
N ASN A 347 -119.00 -32.68 -17.40
CA ASN A 347 -117.83 -33.57 -17.57
C ASN A 347 -116.41 -32.99 -17.34
N SER A 348 -115.56 -33.56 -16.48
CA SER A 348 -115.53 -34.91 -15.85
C SER A 348 -114.57 -34.91 -14.61
N ASN A 349 -114.22 -35.99 -13.90
CA ASN A 349 -114.33 -37.43 -14.17
C ASN A 349 -114.29 -38.31 -12.89
N SER A 350 -114.28 -39.64 -13.11
CA SER A 350 -113.81 -40.77 -12.29
C SER A 350 -113.03 -40.52 -10.98
N ALA A 351 -113.16 -41.35 -9.91
CA ALA A 351 -114.08 -42.47 -9.64
C ALA A 351 -114.03 -42.90 -8.15
N SER A 352 -114.93 -43.82 -7.75
CA SER A 352 -114.89 -44.80 -6.62
C SER A 352 -113.84 -44.64 -5.49
N GLY A 353 -114.14 -44.78 -4.19
CA GLY A 353 -115.34 -45.33 -3.55
C GLY A 353 -115.24 -46.83 -3.22
N TYR A 354 -114.74 -47.18 -2.03
CA TYR A 354 -115.01 -48.48 -1.37
C TYR A 354 -114.69 -48.44 0.15
N PRO A 355 -115.52 -49.01 1.05
CA PRO A 355 -115.23 -49.14 2.48
C PRO A 355 -115.01 -50.60 2.94
N LYS A 356 -114.24 -50.82 4.01
CA LYS A 356 -114.33 -52.04 4.86
C LYS A 356 -113.48 -51.96 6.15
N THR A 357 -114.10 -52.36 7.29
CA THR A 357 -113.56 -53.08 8.48
C THR A 357 -112.30 -52.54 9.22
N GLU A 358 -112.10 -52.73 10.54
CA GLU A 358 -112.79 -53.55 11.56
C GLU A 358 -112.72 -52.96 13.01
N LYS A 359 -112.91 -53.79 14.04
CA LYS A 359 -113.06 -53.47 15.49
C LYS A 359 -111.72 -53.65 16.28
N PRO A 360 -111.68 -53.64 17.65
CA PRO A 360 -112.00 -52.58 18.63
C PRO A 360 -110.88 -52.36 19.69
N ASN A 361 -111.18 -51.61 20.77
CA ASN A 361 -110.62 -51.61 22.15
C ASN A 361 -109.34 -52.42 22.49
N ILE A 362 -108.43 -51.81 23.26
CA ILE A 362 -107.68 -52.48 24.35
C ILE A 362 -107.29 -51.52 25.50
N LEU A 363 -107.07 -52.12 26.66
CA LEU A 363 -106.79 -51.58 28.00
C LEU A 363 -105.34 -51.08 28.21
N GLY A 364 -105.09 -50.26 29.25
CA GLY A 364 -103.74 -50.00 29.82
C GLY A 364 -103.48 -48.51 30.11
N PHE A 365 -103.38 -48.00 31.35
CA PHE A 365 -102.39 -48.19 32.45
C PHE A 365 -100.99 -47.57 32.23
N LEU A 366 -100.47 -47.03 33.35
CA LEU A 366 -99.24 -46.26 33.59
C LEU A 366 -97.95 -46.77 32.88
N THR A 367 -97.04 -45.88 32.45
CA THR A 367 -95.64 -45.77 32.99
C THR A 367 -94.71 -44.71 32.33
N ASN A 368 -93.94 -44.02 33.19
CA ASN A 368 -92.51 -43.63 33.17
C ASN A 368 -91.63 -43.41 31.89
N THR A 369 -90.72 -42.42 32.04
CA THR A 369 -89.30 -42.33 31.54
C THR A 369 -88.97 -42.19 30.04
N GLY A 370 -87.83 -41.53 29.70
CA GLY A 370 -87.32 -41.59 28.30
C GLY A 370 -86.00 -40.90 27.86
N GLY A 371 -85.58 -39.72 28.37
CA GLY A 371 -84.35 -39.03 27.87
C GLY A 371 -84.44 -38.49 26.41
N ILE A 372 -83.36 -38.19 25.65
CA ILE A 372 -81.94 -37.96 25.99
C ILE A 372 -81.18 -37.17 24.86
N ARG A 373 -80.26 -36.25 25.23
CA ARG A 373 -79.03 -35.76 24.52
C ARG A 373 -79.01 -35.20 23.06
N LYS A 374 -78.47 -33.96 22.96
CA LYS A 374 -77.26 -33.51 22.18
C LYS A 374 -77.25 -33.39 20.62
N ARG A 375 -77.06 -32.13 20.17
CA ARG A 375 -75.89 -31.60 19.38
C ARG A 375 -75.82 -31.67 17.82
N SER A 376 -75.95 -30.48 17.20
CA SER A 376 -75.23 -29.93 16.00
C SER A 376 -75.40 -30.55 14.59
N THR A 377 -75.02 -29.73 13.58
CA THR A 377 -75.04 -29.95 12.10
C THR A 377 -76.39 -29.67 11.40
N SER A 378 -76.52 -29.05 10.22
CA SER A 378 -75.53 -28.55 9.21
C SER A 378 -76.01 -27.26 8.49
N GLN A 379 -75.13 -26.62 7.70
CA GLN A 379 -75.43 -25.61 6.64
C GLN A 379 -76.12 -26.26 5.40
N PRO A 380 -76.52 -25.56 4.28
CA PRO A 380 -76.31 -24.14 3.84
C PRO A 380 -77.65 -23.42 3.49
N ARG A 381 -77.81 -22.34 2.68
CA ARG A 381 -77.01 -21.72 1.58
C ARG A 381 -77.51 -20.31 1.18
N ALA A 382 -76.57 -19.39 0.85
CA ALA A 382 -76.73 -18.13 0.06
C ALA A 382 -77.72 -17.05 0.56
N ALA A 383 -77.62 -15.74 0.24
CA ALA A 383 -76.55 -14.80 -0.15
C ALA A 383 -77.17 -13.35 -0.03
N THR A 384 -76.58 -12.19 -0.36
CA THR A 384 -75.40 -11.76 -1.16
C THR A 384 -74.93 -10.34 -0.68
N ILE A 385 -73.87 -9.80 -1.32
CA ILE A 385 -73.40 -8.40 -1.42
C ILE A 385 -72.25 -7.99 -0.45
N ALA A 386 -71.02 -8.29 -0.91
CA ALA A 386 -69.97 -7.35 -1.38
C ALA A 386 -69.66 -6.04 -0.59
N SER A 387 -68.39 -5.62 -0.42
CA SER A 387 -67.09 -6.22 -0.84
C SER A 387 -65.87 -5.65 -0.06
N SER A 388 -64.72 -6.34 -0.16
CA SER A 388 -63.38 -6.01 0.39
C SER A 388 -62.78 -4.69 -0.13
N PHE A 389 -61.88 -3.95 0.56
CA PHE A 389 -60.63 -4.25 1.34
C PHE A 389 -59.33 -4.42 0.51
N PHE A 390 -58.21 -3.92 1.07
CA PHE A 390 -56.84 -3.75 0.54
C PHE A 390 -56.15 -5.07 0.07
N HIS A 391 -55.11 -5.12 -0.80
CA HIS A 391 -53.75 -4.56 -0.63
C HIS A 391 -52.87 -4.62 -1.94
N LYS A 392 -51.57 -4.26 -1.89
CA LYS A 392 -50.51 -4.33 -2.96
C LYS A 392 -50.13 -5.79 -3.37
N PRO A 393 -49.30 -6.13 -4.41
CA PRO A 393 -48.35 -5.29 -5.22
C PRO A 393 -48.17 -5.57 -6.77
N ASN A 394 -47.44 -4.66 -7.44
CA ASN A 394 -46.45 -4.80 -8.55
C ASN A 394 -46.49 -5.95 -9.61
N ASP A 395 -46.62 -5.61 -10.93
CA ASP A 395 -45.59 -5.85 -12.00
C ASP A 395 -45.95 -5.34 -13.44
N LYS A 396 -44.94 -4.79 -14.16
CA LYS A 396 -44.62 -4.83 -15.62
C LYS A 396 -45.63 -4.52 -16.79
N LYS A 397 -45.13 -3.62 -17.68
CA LYS A 397 -45.13 -3.57 -19.19
C LYS A 397 -45.97 -2.55 -20.00
N ALA A 398 -45.20 -1.76 -20.78
CA ALA A 398 -45.37 -1.34 -22.20
C ALA A 398 -46.16 -0.08 -22.61
N THR A 399 -45.43 0.84 -23.31
CA THR A 399 -45.85 1.85 -24.32
C THR A 399 -46.82 2.99 -23.88
N ASP A 400 -46.70 4.26 -24.35
CA ASP A 400 -45.88 4.78 -25.46
C ASP A 400 -45.54 6.31 -25.38
N ILE A 401 -44.54 6.74 -26.16
CA ILE A 401 -44.21 8.11 -26.68
C ILE A 401 -44.20 9.35 -25.74
N VAL A 402 -43.03 10.01 -25.58
CA VAL A 402 -42.68 11.44 -25.92
C VAL A 402 -41.23 11.74 -25.45
N ALA A 403 -40.51 12.62 -26.16
CA ALA A 403 -39.07 12.86 -26.04
C ALA A 403 -38.62 13.90 -24.99
N SER A 404 -37.39 13.78 -24.45
CA SER A 404 -36.28 14.78 -24.56
C SER A 404 -35.10 14.55 -23.59
N SER A 405 -33.87 14.82 -24.07
CA SER A 405 -32.57 15.07 -23.40
C SER A 405 -32.05 14.25 -22.18
N ASP A 406 -31.00 13.48 -22.47
CA ASP A 406 -29.62 13.62 -21.92
C ASP A 406 -29.39 13.83 -20.40
N LEU A 407 -29.00 12.76 -19.68
CA LEU A 407 -27.73 12.71 -18.90
C LEU A 407 -27.45 11.29 -18.35
N ALA A 408 -26.34 10.65 -18.77
CA ALA A 408 -25.77 9.42 -18.20
C ALA A 408 -24.30 9.27 -18.67
N GLU A 409 -23.38 8.51 -18.05
CA GLU A 409 -23.41 7.69 -16.83
C GLU A 409 -21.99 7.57 -16.22
N ASN A 410 -21.84 6.92 -15.06
CA ASN A 410 -20.54 6.52 -14.50
C ASN A 410 -20.29 5.02 -14.73
N MET A 411 -19.05 4.64 -15.10
CA MET A 411 -18.36 3.36 -14.77
C MET A 411 -19.10 2.02 -15.10
N LEU A 412 -18.51 1.03 -15.78
CA LEU A 412 -17.46 0.17 -15.18
C LEU A 412 -17.05 -1.03 -16.08
N LYS A 413 -15.74 -1.36 -16.12
CA LYS A 413 -15.09 -2.68 -16.42
C LYS A 413 -15.10 -3.30 -17.84
N LYS A 414 -13.90 -3.81 -18.19
CA LYS A 414 -13.52 -4.81 -19.25
C LYS A 414 -13.72 -4.34 -20.70
N GLY A 415 -12.76 -4.47 -21.63
CA GLY A 415 -11.37 -4.97 -21.56
C GLY A 415 -11.10 -6.16 -22.48
N ILE A 416 -10.52 -5.91 -23.66
CA ILE A 416 -10.02 -6.86 -24.68
C ILE A 416 -9.08 -6.09 -25.64
N TRP A 417 -8.23 -6.82 -26.38
CA TRP A 417 -7.13 -6.40 -27.26
C TRP A 417 -5.80 -6.08 -26.53
N ALA A 418 -4.68 -6.79 -26.75
CA ALA A 418 -4.02 -7.36 -27.95
C ALA A 418 -2.89 -6.45 -28.47
N SER A 419 -1.74 -6.53 -27.80
CA SER A 419 -0.50 -5.85 -28.21
C SER A 419 0.03 -6.43 -29.53
N ARG A 420 0.36 -5.55 -30.47
CA ARG A 420 1.00 -5.90 -31.75
C ARG A 420 2.46 -5.46 -31.73
N SER A 421 3.36 -6.31 -32.22
CA SER A 421 4.81 -6.12 -32.10
C SER A 421 5.39 -5.15 -33.12
N LYS A 422 6.45 -4.42 -32.71
CA LYS A 422 7.64 -4.22 -33.56
C LYS A 422 8.90 -4.00 -32.70
N VAL A 423 10.04 -4.36 -33.26
CA VAL A 423 11.38 -4.32 -32.62
C VAL A 423 12.13 -3.05 -33.04
N ALA A 424 12.84 -2.45 -32.09
CA ALA A 424 13.98 -1.55 -32.29
C ALA A 424 14.95 -1.72 -31.10
N ASP A 425 16.20 -1.26 -31.24
CA ASP A 425 17.35 -1.67 -30.42
C ASP A 425 18.06 -0.49 -29.73
N SER A 426 18.93 -0.79 -28.77
CA SER A 426 19.89 0.07 -28.04
C SER A 426 19.32 1.10 -27.05
N GLY A 427 20.07 1.35 -25.96
CA GLY A 427 19.76 2.40 -24.97
C GLY A 427 20.14 2.06 -23.52
N GLU A 428 21.43 2.10 -23.18
CA GLU A 428 21.88 2.02 -21.79
C GLU A 428 21.49 3.27 -20.98
N LYS A 429 21.11 3.09 -19.70
CA LYS A 429 21.43 4.00 -18.57
C LYS A 429 20.94 3.43 -17.24
N GLU A 430 21.87 2.98 -16.41
CA GLU A 430 21.62 2.69 -14.99
C GLU A 430 21.65 3.97 -14.14
N ASN A 431 21.14 3.90 -12.91
CA ASN A 431 21.02 5.05 -12.01
C ASN A 431 22.37 5.43 -11.37
N ILE A 432 22.73 6.72 -11.45
CA ILE A 432 23.78 7.30 -10.61
C ILE A 432 23.19 7.55 -9.21
N VAL A 433 23.72 6.85 -8.20
CA VAL A 433 23.55 7.20 -6.77
C VAL A 433 24.95 7.28 -6.17
N GLN A 434 25.55 8.46 -6.23
CA GLN A 434 26.93 8.68 -5.78
C GLN A 434 26.98 9.08 -4.30
N MET A 435 27.33 8.13 -3.44
CA MET A 435 27.67 8.35 -2.03
C MET A 435 29.05 9.03 -1.90
N ASN A 436 29.09 10.36 -1.84
CA ASN A 436 30.28 11.13 -1.45
C ASN A 436 30.15 11.61 0.00
N THR A 437 30.45 10.75 0.97
CA THR A 437 30.78 11.19 2.33
C THR A 437 32.29 11.26 2.44
N GLN A 438 32.87 12.46 2.52
CA GLN A 438 34.30 12.63 2.80
C GLN A 438 34.51 13.71 3.84
N VAL A 439 35.27 13.36 4.88
CA VAL A 439 35.56 14.22 6.04
C VAL A 439 36.43 15.39 5.62
N ASN A 440 36.13 16.58 6.15
CA ASN A 440 37.10 17.68 6.21
C ASN A 440 37.00 18.39 7.57
N LEU A 441 38.15 18.78 8.12
CA LEU A 441 38.31 19.31 9.48
C LEU A 441 39.45 20.35 9.46
N ASN A 442 39.34 21.35 10.35
CA ASN A 442 40.26 22.49 10.54
C ASN A 442 40.28 23.57 9.46
N ARG A 443 39.60 24.69 9.76
CA ARG A 443 40.29 25.96 10.11
C ARG A 443 39.30 27.04 10.55
N PHE A 444 39.34 27.43 11.83
CA PHE A 444 39.09 28.79 12.31
C PHE A 444 39.74 28.96 13.70
N THR A 445 40.56 30.00 13.82
CA THR A 445 41.44 30.39 14.94
C THR A 445 41.86 31.83 14.64
N ASP A 446 41.84 32.83 15.53
CA ASP A 446 41.25 32.95 16.88
C ASP A 446 40.45 34.30 16.88
N ASP A 447 39.92 34.94 17.92
CA ASP A 447 39.97 34.87 19.40
C ASP A 447 38.49 35.02 19.94
N GLU A 448 38.14 35.20 21.22
CA GLU A 448 38.89 35.52 22.45
C GLU A 448 38.22 34.92 23.73
N ARG A 449 38.96 35.00 24.84
CA ARG A 449 38.65 34.78 26.28
C ARG A 449 37.17 34.72 26.72
N GLU A 450 36.79 33.66 27.41
CA GLU A 450 36.67 33.57 28.89
C GLU A 450 36.22 32.13 29.30
N ALA A 451 36.44 31.55 30.48
CA ALA A 451 37.51 31.55 31.49
C ALA A 451 37.00 30.86 32.79
N ALA A 452 36.68 29.55 32.78
CA ALA A 452 36.56 28.66 33.96
C ALA A 452 36.37 27.21 33.45
N GLN A 453 37.18 26.18 33.77
CA GLN A 453 37.70 25.67 35.06
C GLN A 453 36.67 24.88 35.89
N ILE A 454 36.77 23.54 35.83
CA ILE A 454 36.76 22.57 36.95
C ILE A 454 37.11 21.18 36.38
N GLU A 455 37.79 20.34 37.17
CA GLU A 455 38.36 19.05 36.75
C GLU A 455 37.48 17.84 37.11
N SER A 456 37.90 16.64 36.65
CA SER A 456 37.77 15.30 37.29
C SER A 456 36.52 14.95 38.13
N SER A 457 35.92 13.78 37.98
CA SER A 457 36.64 12.49 38.13
C SER A 457 35.87 11.27 37.56
N ILE A 458 36.62 10.25 37.15
CA ILE A 458 36.11 8.89 36.90
C ILE A 458 35.91 8.16 38.24
N ASN A 459 34.81 7.42 38.41
CA ASN A 459 34.77 6.08 39.03
C ASN A 459 33.41 5.39 38.84
N THR A 460 33.35 4.08 39.10
CA THR A 460 32.28 3.18 38.69
C THR A 460 31.47 2.58 39.86
N ASP A 461 30.33 1.98 39.51
CA ASP A 461 29.58 0.90 40.19
C ASP A 461 29.10 1.07 41.65
N GLU A 462 27.78 0.99 41.87
CA GLU A 462 27.13 -0.27 42.30
C GLU A 462 25.58 -0.18 42.34
N ASP A 463 24.91 -1.34 42.37
CA ASP A 463 23.45 -1.53 42.35
C ASP A 463 22.79 -1.31 43.73
N SER A 464 21.62 -0.66 43.76
CA SER A 464 20.72 -0.75 44.92
C SER A 464 19.24 -0.51 44.59
N LYS A 465 18.41 -1.52 44.88
CA LYS A 465 16.95 -1.47 44.78
C LYS A 465 16.35 -0.53 45.83
N SER A 466 15.42 0.33 45.41
CA SER A 466 14.33 0.82 46.26
C SER A 466 12.99 0.48 45.60
N LYS A 467 11.92 0.27 46.39
CA LYS A 467 10.70 -0.40 45.93
C LYS A 467 9.44 0.42 46.25
N THR A 468 8.66 0.69 45.20
CA THR A 468 7.21 1.00 45.21
C THR A 468 6.68 2.10 46.13
N SER A 469 6.19 3.18 45.51
CA SER A 469 4.92 3.81 45.89
C SER A 469 4.03 3.90 44.66
N ASN A 470 2.92 3.16 44.62
CA ASN A 470 1.89 3.32 43.60
C ASN A 470 0.99 4.49 44.00
N ASP A 471 0.64 5.39 43.07
CA ASP A 471 -0.76 5.72 42.74
C ASP A 471 -0.84 6.84 41.67
N LEU A 472 -1.19 6.47 40.43
CA LEU A 472 -2.39 6.98 39.74
C LEU A 472 -2.60 6.21 38.43
N GLY A 473 -3.85 5.89 38.11
CA GLY A 473 -4.24 5.04 36.97
C GLY A 473 -4.13 5.66 35.57
N SER A 474 -2.98 6.24 35.21
CA SER A 474 -2.66 6.48 33.80
C SER A 474 -2.33 5.17 33.12
N ASN A 475 -3.37 4.50 32.61
CA ASN A 475 -3.20 3.44 31.61
C ASN A 475 -2.70 4.10 30.31
N ASP A 476 -1.39 4.35 30.23
CA ASP A 476 -0.69 4.72 29.01
C ASP A 476 -0.62 3.48 28.11
N VAL A 477 -1.77 3.16 27.50
CA VAL A 477 -1.89 2.09 26.52
C VAL A 477 -1.32 2.61 25.21
N VAL A 478 0.01 2.76 25.18
CA VAL A 478 0.80 3.00 23.97
C VAL A 478 0.28 2.06 22.90
N SER A 479 -0.33 2.64 21.85
CA SER A 479 -1.14 1.92 20.87
C SER A 479 -0.43 0.66 20.39
N GLY A 480 -1.15 -0.47 20.25
CA GLY A 480 -0.57 -1.72 19.75
C GLY A 480 0.20 -1.53 18.43
N PHE A 481 -0.28 -0.62 17.57
CA PHE A 481 0.40 -0.22 16.33
C PHE A 481 1.77 0.44 16.55
N LEU A 482 1.96 1.19 17.64
CA LEU A 482 3.27 1.75 18.03
C LEU A 482 4.20 0.66 18.55
N TYR A 483 3.69 -0.31 19.32
CA TYR A 483 4.45 -1.51 19.70
C TYR A 483 4.83 -2.36 18.48
N ASP A 484 3.90 -2.64 17.56
CA ASP A 484 4.17 -3.36 16.31
C ASP A 484 5.22 -2.65 15.46
N ARG A 485 5.12 -1.31 15.35
CA ARG A 485 6.09 -0.49 14.61
C ARG A 485 7.46 -0.50 15.28
N LEU A 486 7.53 -0.35 16.59
CA LEU A 486 8.78 -0.38 17.36
C LEU A 486 9.43 -1.77 17.31
N GLN A 487 8.64 -2.83 17.48
CA GLN A 487 9.10 -4.22 17.37
C GLN A 487 9.63 -4.52 15.97
N LYS A 488 8.92 -4.08 14.92
CA LYS A 488 9.39 -4.19 13.53
C LYS A 488 10.71 -3.44 13.33
N GLU A 489 10.86 -2.25 13.88
CA GLU A 489 12.08 -1.46 13.74
C GLU A 489 13.27 -2.05 14.53
N VAL A 490 13.02 -2.59 15.73
CA VAL A 490 14.02 -3.35 16.49
C VAL A 490 14.44 -4.62 15.74
N ILE A 491 13.52 -5.31 15.07
CA ILE A 491 13.83 -6.48 14.22
C ILE A 491 14.63 -6.06 12.98
N ASN A 492 14.30 -4.92 12.36
CA ASN A 492 15.07 -4.35 11.23
C ASN A 492 16.50 -4.00 11.67
N LEU A 493 16.66 -3.32 12.80
CA LEU A 493 17.94 -2.93 13.38
C LEU A 493 18.82 -4.13 13.73
N ARG A 494 18.25 -5.19 14.34
CA ARG A 494 18.99 -6.44 14.61
C ARG A 494 19.53 -7.08 13.34
N LYS A 495 18.69 -7.24 12.32
CA LYS A 495 19.10 -7.77 11.01
C LYS A 495 20.15 -6.89 10.32
N TYR A 496 20.05 -5.57 10.45
CA TYR A 496 21.05 -4.65 9.93
C TYR A 496 22.40 -4.80 10.64
N CYS A 497 22.41 -5.02 11.97
CA CYS A 497 23.61 -5.35 12.72
C CYS A 497 24.19 -6.71 12.27
N GLU A 498 23.40 -7.77 12.24
CA GLU A 498 23.82 -9.12 11.79
C GLU A 498 24.48 -9.10 10.40
N VAL A 499 23.93 -8.33 9.46
CA VAL A 499 24.51 -8.13 8.11
C VAL A 499 25.81 -7.31 8.17
N LYS A 500 25.86 -6.27 9.01
CA LYS A 500 27.04 -5.42 9.18
C LYS A 500 28.20 -6.16 9.85
N ASP A 501 27.92 -7.00 10.84
CA ASP A 501 28.88 -7.83 11.55
C ASP A 501 29.43 -8.93 10.62
N SER A 502 28.56 -9.54 9.80
CA SER A 502 28.98 -10.46 8.72
C SER A 502 29.90 -9.77 7.70
N SER A 503 29.62 -8.51 7.37
CA SER A 503 30.47 -7.70 6.48
C SER A 503 31.82 -7.33 7.13
N LEU A 504 31.83 -7.04 8.43
CA LEU A 504 33.05 -6.77 9.19
C LEU A 504 33.93 -8.02 9.29
N GLN A 505 33.35 -9.18 9.64
CA GLN A 505 34.07 -10.46 9.67
C GLN A 505 34.74 -10.78 8.30
N THR A 506 34.03 -10.52 7.20
CA THR A 506 34.57 -10.70 5.85
C THR A 506 35.79 -9.79 5.59
N LYS A 507 35.75 -8.54 6.06
CA LYS A 507 36.88 -7.60 5.97
C LYS A 507 38.05 -7.99 6.87
N ASP A 508 37.78 -8.48 8.08
CA ASP A 508 38.82 -8.96 8.99
C ASP A 508 39.57 -10.17 8.40
N ASP A 509 38.86 -11.07 7.71
CA ASP A 509 39.48 -12.20 7.03
C ASP A 509 40.26 -11.77 5.76
N GLU A 510 39.82 -10.72 5.05
CA GLU A 510 40.63 -10.06 4.02
C GLU A 510 41.89 -9.40 4.61
N ILE A 511 41.79 -8.69 5.74
CA ILE A 511 42.92 -8.07 6.45
C ILE A 511 43.93 -9.13 6.91
N LYS A 512 43.46 -10.27 7.45
CA LYS A 512 44.32 -11.43 7.78
C LYS A 512 45.02 -11.99 6.55
N LEU A 513 44.36 -12.04 5.39
CA LEU A 513 44.95 -12.48 4.12
C LEU A 513 45.99 -11.47 3.60
N LEU A 514 45.71 -10.17 3.66
CA LEU A 514 46.62 -9.10 3.27
C LEU A 514 47.86 -9.07 4.15
N THR A 515 47.71 -9.23 5.47
CA THR A 515 48.82 -9.34 6.43
C THR A 515 49.74 -10.50 6.05
N LYS A 516 49.18 -11.70 5.80
CA LYS A 516 49.95 -12.87 5.33
C LYS A 516 50.66 -12.63 3.99
N LYS A 517 50.07 -11.86 3.07
CA LYS A 517 50.71 -11.46 1.80
C LYS A 517 51.86 -10.47 2.03
N VAL A 518 51.71 -9.50 2.94
CA VAL A 518 52.77 -8.55 3.31
C VAL A 518 53.93 -9.28 3.98
N ASP A 519 53.68 -10.22 4.90
CA ASP A 519 54.71 -11.07 5.50
C ASP A 519 55.49 -11.88 4.45
N ALA A 520 54.77 -12.48 3.49
CA ALA A 520 55.36 -13.25 2.41
C ALA A 520 56.22 -12.38 1.47
N LEU A 521 55.74 -11.20 1.09
CA LEU A 521 56.48 -10.23 0.29
C LEU A 521 57.72 -9.70 1.03
N THR A 522 57.60 -9.40 2.32
CA THR A 522 58.72 -8.95 3.16
C THR A 522 59.82 -10.01 3.23
N LYS A 523 59.44 -11.28 3.45
CA LYS A 523 60.38 -12.41 3.42
C LYS A 523 61.01 -12.61 2.04
N ALA A 524 60.24 -12.48 0.96
CA ALA A 524 60.75 -12.57 -0.41
C ALA A 524 61.76 -11.44 -0.73
N MET A 525 61.45 -10.19 -0.35
CA MET A 525 62.36 -9.05 -0.48
C MET A 525 63.65 -9.24 0.33
N GLU A 526 63.57 -9.78 1.55
CA GLU A 526 64.75 -10.05 2.35
C GLU A 526 65.65 -11.14 1.72
N VAL A 527 65.05 -12.15 1.08
CA VAL A 527 65.77 -13.18 0.31
C VAL A 527 66.40 -12.61 -0.97
N GLU A 528 65.67 -11.78 -1.73
CA GLU A 528 66.19 -11.06 -2.90
C GLU A 528 67.36 -10.13 -2.52
N TRP A 529 67.24 -9.35 -1.45
CA TRP A 529 68.32 -8.50 -0.95
C TRP A 529 69.55 -9.32 -0.52
N LYS A 530 69.35 -10.44 0.20
CA LYS A 530 70.43 -11.39 0.55
C LYS A 530 71.03 -12.05 -0.69
N LYS A 531 70.28 -12.26 -1.77
CA LYS A 531 70.79 -12.77 -3.07
C LYS A 531 71.61 -11.70 -3.78
N MET A 532 71.05 -10.51 -4.01
CA MET A 532 71.73 -9.39 -4.67
C MET A 532 73.04 -9.02 -3.96
N LYS A 533 73.08 -9.05 -2.61
CA LYS A 533 74.31 -8.81 -1.83
C LYS A 533 75.40 -9.87 -2.08
N ARG A 534 75.04 -11.14 -2.30
CA ARG A 534 75.99 -12.19 -2.69
C ARG A 534 76.42 -12.04 -4.15
N GLU A 535 75.50 -11.68 -5.03
CA GLU A 535 75.75 -11.49 -6.47
C GLU A 535 76.67 -10.29 -6.75
N ALA A 536 76.53 -9.21 -5.98
CA ALA A 536 77.45 -8.07 -6.00
C ALA A 536 78.86 -8.48 -5.55
N ALA A 537 78.98 -9.22 -4.44
CA ALA A 537 80.27 -9.73 -3.95
C ALA A 537 80.90 -10.79 -4.89
N ALA A 538 80.10 -11.50 -5.69
CA ALA A 538 80.58 -12.37 -6.76
C ALA A 538 81.15 -11.55 -7.93
N ARG A 539 80.40 -10.56 -8.45
CA ARG A 539 80.89 -9.67 -9.51
C ARG A 539 82.14 -8.88 -9.10
N GLU A 540 82.26 -8.49 -7.82
CA GLU A 540 83.46 -7.85 -7.30
C GLU A 540 84.68 -8.78 -7.35
N LYS A 541 84.51 -10.06 -6.97
CA LYS A 541 85.57 -11.09 -7.10
C LYS A 541 85.93 -11.37 -8.57
N GLU A 542 84.96 -11.43 -9.47
CA GLU A 542 85.20 -11.60 -10.91
C GLU A 542 85.94 -10.38 -11.50
N ALA A 543 85.55 -9.16 -11.13
CA ALA A 543 86.23 -7.94 -11.53
C ALA A 543 87.66 -7.83 -10.97
N ALA A 544 87.90 -8.33 -9.75
CA ALA A 544 89.25 -8.45 -9.19
C ALA A 544 90.09 -9.50 -9.97
N LEU A 545 89.50 -10.64 -10.33
CA LEU A 545 90.16 -11.67 -11.14
C LEU A 545 90.54 -11.13 -12.53
N ALA A 546 89.61 -10.44 -13.21
CA ALA A 546 89.85 -9.83 -14.52
C ALA A 546 90.94 -8.76 -14.50
N LYS A 547 91.00 -7.94 -13.43
CA LYS A 547 92.12 -7.00 -13.21
C LYS A 547 93.46 -7.73 -13.03
N SER A 548 93.48 -8.89 -12.38
CA SER A 548 94.71 -9.68 -12.24
C SER A 548 95.20 -10.28 -13.57
N ASP A 549 94.29 -10.75 -14.43
CA ASP A 549 94.64 -11.36 -15.72
C ASP A 549 95.14 -10.32 -16.75
N ASN A 550 94.55 -9.12 -16.78
CA ASN A 550 95.08 -8.01 -17.58
C ASN A 550 96.50 -7.60 -17.15
N ASN A 551 96.80 -7.59 -15.84
CA ASN A 551 98.17 -7.38 -15.36
C ASN A 551 99.12 -8.53 -15.78
N ARG A 552 98.62 -9.76 -15.89
CA ARG A 552 99.38 -10.92 -16.37
C ARG A 552 99.75 -10.78 -17.85
N LYS A 553 98.82 -10.31 -18.69
CA LYS A 553 99.04 -10.00 -20.11
C LYS A 553 100.01 -8.83 -20.30
N ASN A 554 99.84 -7.74 -19.55
CA ASN A 554 100.73 -6.57 -19.61
C ASN A 554 102.16 -6.86 -19.15
N ARG A 555 102.38 -7.83 -18.25
CA ARG A 555 103.73 -8.25 -17.86
C ARG A 555 104.45 -9.04 -18.97
N SER A 556 103.71 -9.78 -19.81
CA SER A 556 104.26 -10.55 -20.93
C SER A 556 104.78 -9.65 -22.06
N THR A 557 104.02 -8.62 -22.44
CA THR A 557 104.40 -7.69 -23.52
C THR A 557 105.61 -6.82 -23.19
N ILE A 558 105.90 -6.59 -21.90
CA ILE A 558 107.07 -5.82 -21.46
C ILE A 558 108.34 -6.69 -21.46
N SER A 559 108.26 -8.01 -21.20
CA SER A 559 109.43 -8.90 -21.25
C SER A 559 110.01 -9.07 -22.66
N SER A 560 109.18 -9.05 -23.71
CA SER A 560 109.64 -9.26 -25.10
C SER A 560 110.36 -8.06 -25.74
N LYS A 561 110.56 -6.95 -25.01
CA LYS A 561 111.23 -5.73 -25.51
C LYS A 561 112.59 -5.42 -24.87
N ARG A 562 113.23 -6.40 -24.21
CA ARG A 562 114.53 -6.20 -23.53
C ARG A 562 115.62 -7.24 -23.84
N VAL A 563 115.57 -7.89 -25.01
CA VAL A 563 116.63 -8.80 -25.49
C VAL A 563 116.93 -8.53 -26.97
N MET A 564 117.54 -7.39 -27.25
CA MET A 564 118.27 -7.08 -28.51
C MET A 564 119.20 -5.86 -28.31
N LYS A 565 120.31 -6.05 -27.58
CA LYS A 565 121.50 -5.20 -27.70
C LYS A 565 122.74 -5.88 -27.11
N GLU A 566 123.86 -5.65 -27.78
CA GLU A 566 125.26 -5.93 -27.40
C GLU A 566 125.73 -7.40 -27.28
N HIS A 567 126.74 -7.68 -28.13
CA HIS A 567 127.67 -8.82 -28.21
C HIS A 567 127.09 -10.21 -28.51
#